data_AF-A0A2N2JEN8-F1
#
_entry.id   AF-A0A2N2JEN8-F1
#
_cell.length_a   1.000
_cell.length_b   1.000
_cell.length_c   1.000
_cell.angle_alpha   90.00
_cell.angle_beta   90.00
_cell.angle_gamma   90.00
#
_symmetry.space_group_name_H-M   'P 1'
#
loop_
_entity.id
_entity.type
_entity.pdbx_description
1 polymer ?
#
loop_
_entity_poly.entity_id
_entity_poly.type
_entity_poly.pdbx_seq_one_letter_code
_entity_poly.pdbx_strand_id
1 'polypeptide(L)'
;MCGETDIRCLCPELGGQAQGFASHGLYCVIAGQSADSVNSLSYRMEAASDCAMFDKKMASKLGELVKSKGALGSGKCQAAKPATNYGEGPVVACYIKDRRNMPGWTMLWKDSVARSKGCDNVKQACLDMTKKWGGSDVCCTLQGGDVAVSGKQGDSFACARAAAPAPAAGPDLKGWFRLKTQFQGDGKCFEGNAATSTTKDGAAFMDNCQNVSGQLWQFVAEGEHYRLKTQFQGEKKCLEGNAATSTYKNGAAFMDDCKNVSGQLWKLVPEGKGYRLKTAFQGDGKCLESNAATSTTKDGAAFMDNCQNVSGQIWLLVR
;
A
#
# COMPACT_ATOMS: atom_id res chain seq x y z
N MET A 1 -25.49 -2.48 -2.64
CA MET A 1 -25.16 -3.91 -2.76
C MET A 1 -25.41 -4.29 -4.21
N CYS A 2 -24.35 -4.44 -5.01
CA CYS A 2 -24.47 -5.01 -6.36
C CYS A 2 -24.68 -6.52 -6.19
N GLY A 3 -25.66 -7.10 -6.89
CA GLY A 3 -25.98 -8.52 -6.79
C GLY A 3 -24.74 -9.37 -7.13
N GLU A 4 -24.37 -10.28 -6.23
CA GLU A 4 -23.26 -11.20 -6.41
C GLU A 4 -23.53 -12.09 -7.63
N THR A 5 -22.94 -11.73 -8.77
CA THR A 5 -22.77 -12.70 -9.85
C THR A 5 -21.45 -13.39 -9.58
N ASP A 6 -21.49 -14.63 -9.10
CA ASP A 6 -20.28 -15.39 -8.79
C ASP A 6 -19.47 -15.64 -10.08
N ILE A 7 -18.30 -15.01 -10.15
CA ILE A 7 -17.39 -15.11 -11.30
C ILE A 7 -16.96 -16.56 -11.58
N ARG A 8 -17.05 -17.43 -10.57
CA ARG A 8 -16.78 -18.87 -10.69
C ARG A 8 -17.82 -19.59 -11.55
N CYS A 9 -19.06 -19.08 -11.61
CA CYS A 9 -20.13 -19.62 -12.44
C CYS A 9 -20.10 -19.08 -13.87
N LEU A 10 -19.71 -17.82 -14.06
CA LEU A 10 -19.71 -17.16 -15.37
C LEU A 10 -18.53 -17.60 -16.28
N CYS A 11 -17.38 -17.91 -15.67
CA CYS A 11 -16.16 -18.20 -16.43
C CYS A 11 -16.23 -19.39 -17.39
N PRO A 12 -16.78 -20.55 -16.97
CA PRO A 12 -16.91 -21.69 -17.86
C PRO A 12 -17.83 -21.43 -19.05
N GLU A 13 -18.92 -20.66 -18.88
CA GLU A 13 -19.84 -20.29 -19.97
C GLU A 13 -19.17 -19.44 -21.05
N LEU A 14 -18.15 -18.66 -20.65
CA LEU A 14 -17.33 -17.84 -21.55
C LEU A 14 -16.15 -18.61 -22.17
N GLY A 15 -16.02 -19.91 -21.89
CA GLY A 15 -14.92 -20.75 -22.38
C GLY A 15 -13.58 -20.48 -21.69
N GLY A 16 -13.60 -19.94 -20.47
CA GLY A 16 -12.42 -19.59 -19.68
C GLY A 16 -12.28 -20.37 -18.36
N GLN A 17 -11.21 -20.09 -17.61
CA GLN A 17 -10.98 -20.62 -16.27
C GLN A 17 -10.85 -19.47 -15.25
N ALA A 18 -11.51 -19.64 -14.10
CA ALA A 18 -11.36 -18.71 -12.98
C ALA A 18 -10.02 -18.93 -12.27
N GLN A 19 -9.26 -17.86 -12.05
CA GLN A 19 -8.00 -17.88 -11.32
C GLN A 19 -8.01 -16.87 -10.16
N GLY A 20 -7.45 -17.28 -9.02
CA GLY A 20 -7.37 -16.45 -7.83
C GLY A 20 -5.99 -15.84 -7.64
N PHE A 21 -5.95 -14.54 -7.31
CA PHE A 21 -4.73 -13.83 -6.91
C PHE A 21 -4.86 -13.34 -5.47
N ALA A 22 -3.84 -13.62 -4.65
CA ALA A 22 -3.85 -13.37 -3.20
C ALA A 22 -4.11 -11.92 -2.79
N SER A 23 -3.88 -10.96 -3.69
CA SER A 23 -4.05 -9.52 -3.42
C SER A 23 -5.10 -8.83 -4.30
N HIS A 24 -5.76 -9.55 -5.20
CA HIS A 24 -6.59 -8.93 -6.26
C HIS A 24 -7.95 -9.62 -6.48
N GLY A 25 -8.21 -10.79 -5.90
CA GLY A 25 -9.50 -11.49 -6.07
C GLY A 25 -9.49 -12.51 -7.22
N LEU A 26 -10.67 -12.90 -7.68
CA LEU A 26 -10.89 -13.92 -8.72
C LEU A 26 -11.11 -13.27 -10.09
N TYR A 27 -10.50 -13.82 -11.14
CA TYR A 27 -10.59 -13.33 -12.52
C TYR A 27 -10.80 -14.45 -13.53
N CYS A 28 -11.33 -14.12 -14.69
CA CYS A 28 -11.55 -15.06 -15.78
C CYS A 28 -10.47 -15.03 -16.85
N VAL A 29 -9.86 -16.17 -17.17
CA VAL A 29 -8.83 -16.30 -18.20
C VAL A 29 -9.36 -17.14 -19.36
N ILE A 30 -9.50 -16.54 -20.55
CA ILE A 30 -9.99 -17.21 -21.77
C ILE A 30 -8.81 -17.38 -22.75
N ALA A 31 -8.49 -18.61 -23.12
CA ALA A 31 -7.37 -18.92 -24.01
C ALA A 31 -7.63 -18.41 -25.45
N GLY A 32 -6.61 -17.78 -26.06
CA GLY A 32 -6.66 -17.35 -27.46
C GLY A 32 -7.40 -16.03 -27.74
N GLN A 33 -7.84 -15.29 -26.73
CA GLN A 33 -8.31 -13.92 -26.93
C GLN A 33 -7.14 -13.00 -27.32
N SER A 34 -7.34 -12.18 -28.35
CA SER A 34 -6.41 -11.09 -28.66
C SER A 34 -6.42 -10.05 -27.53
N ALA A 35 -5.32 -9.33 -27.32
CA ALA A 35 -5.19 -8.32 -26.27
C ALA A 35 -6.33 -7.28 -26.27
N ASP A 36 -6.99 -7.07 -27.41
CA ASP A 36 -8.14 -6.18 -27.55
C ASP A 36 -9.40 -6.65 -26.80
N SER A 37 -9.56 -7.96 -26.57
CA SER A 37 -10.75 -8.57 -25.93
C SER A 37 -10.60 -8.78 -24.42
N VAL A 38 -9.35 -8.93 -23.93
CA VAL A 38 -8.99 -8.98 -22.49
C VAL A 38 -9.31 -7.65 -21.77
N ASN A 39 -9.40 -6.53 -22.52
CA ASN A 39 -9.79 -5.20 -22.04
C ASN A 39 -11.19 -5.10 -21.39
N SER A 40 -11.96 -6.18 -21.34
CA SER A 40 -13.37 -6.15 -20.90
C SER A 40 -13.63 -6.64 -19.49
N LEU A 41 -12.70 -7.37 -18.85
CA LEU A 41 -12.98 -8.04 -17.55
C LEU A 41 -12.02 -7.70 -16.41
N SER A 42 -11.02 -6.83 -16.64
CA SER A 42 -10.09 -6.38 -15.60
C SER A 42 -10.46 -4.96 -15.14
N TYR A 43 -11.43 -4.83 -14.24
CA TYR A 43 -11.70 -3.56 -13.55
C TYR A 43 -11.40 -3.72 -12.06
N ARG A 44 -10.53 -2.85 -11.54
CA ARG A 44 -10.38 -2.63 -10.10
C ARG A 44 -11.42 -1.59 -9.70
N MET A 45 -12.34 -1.95 -8.81
CA MET A 45 -13.43 -1.09 -8.36
C MET A 45 -12.98 -0.38 -7.09
N GLU A 46 -12.82 0.94 -7.13
CA GLU A 46 -12.36 1.72 -5.97
C GLU A 46 -13.43 2.73 -5.49
N ALA A 47 -14.47 3.02 -6.28
CA ALA A 47 -15.60 3.88 -5.89
C ALA A 47 -16.98 3.37 -6.38
N ALA A 48 -18.06 3.82 -5.72
CA ALA A 48 -19.44 3.45 -6.08
C ALA A 48 -19.87 3.92 -7.49
N SER A 49 -19.23 4.96 -8.03
CA SER A 49 -19.41 5.41 -9.42
C SER A 49 -18.88 4.41 -10.45
N ASP A 50 -17.92 3.56 -10.06
CA ASP A 50 -17.34 2.53 -10.92
C ASP A 50 -18.34 1.39 -11.15
N CYS A 51 -19.23 1.13 -10.19
CA CYS A 51 -20.31 0.16 -10.29
C CYS A 51 -21.28 0.48 -11.45
N ALA A 52 -21.71 1.73 -11.56
CA ALA A 52 -22.66 2.17 -12.59
C ALA A 52 -22.05 2.11 -14.01
N MET A 53 -20.73 2.30 -14.12
CA MET A 53 -20.01 2.23 -15.39
C MET A 53 -19.73 0.77 -15.80
N PHE A 54 -19.45 -0.09 -14.83
CA PHE A 54 -19.24 -1.53 -15.02
C PHE A 54 -20.51 -2.23 -15.53
N ASP A 55 -21.65 -2.00 -14.87
CA ASP A 55 -22.94 -2.61 -15.26
C ASP A 55 -23.35 -2.24 -16.68
N LYS A 56 -23.19 -0.95 -17.05
CA LYS A 56 -23.57 -0.44 -18.38
C LYS A 56 -22.72 -1.05 -19.52
N LYS A 57 -21.44 -1.34 -19.23
CA LYS A 57 -20.46 -1.84 -20.21
C LYS A 57 -20.49 -3.36 -20.33
N MET A 58 -20.74 -4.07 -19.22
CA MET A 58 -20.99 -5.51 -19.19
C MET A 58 -22.29 -5.85 -19.93
N ALA A 59 -23.40 -5.17 -19.65
CA ALA A 59 -24.68 -5.45 -20.29
C ALA A 59 -24.66 -5.27 -21.82
N SER A 60 -23.98 -4.22 -22.31
CA SER A 60 -23.79 -3.95 -23.74
C SER A 60 -22.94 -5.04 -24.42
N LYS A 61 -21.81 -5.42 -23.82
CA LYS A 61 -20.89 -6.39 -24.43
C LYS A 61 -21.35 -7.84 -24.31
N LEU A 62 -22.01 -8.21 -23.20
CA LEU A 62 -22.61 -9.54 -23.05
C LEU A 62 -23.74 -9.73 -24.07
N GLY A 63 -24.54 -8.70 -24.32
CA GLY A 63 -25.58 -8.70 -25.36
C GLY A 63 -25.03 -8.87 -26.78
N GLU A 64 -23.84 -8.34 -27.07
CA GLU A 64 -23.15 -8.52 -28.37
C GLU A 64 -22.45 -9.89 -28.49
N LEU A 65 -21.87 -10.41 -27.41
CA LEU A 65 -21.24 -11.74 -27.38
C LEU A 65 -22.26 -12.87 -27.52
N VAL A 66 -23.41 -12.77 -26.84
CA VAL A 66 -24.51 -13.74 -26.93
C VAL A 66 -25.17 -13.72 -28.32
N LYS A 67 -25.27 -12.56 -28.97
CA LYS A 67 -25.79 -12.45 -30.35
C LYS A 67 -24.84 -12.99 -31.41
N SER A 68 -23.52 -12.95 -31.17
CA SER A 68 -22.51 -13.39 -32.15
C SER A 68 -22.16 -14.88 -32.07
N LYS A 69 -22.51 -15.57 -30.97
CA LYS A 69 -22.34 -17.02 -30.84
C LYS A 69 -23.68 -17.66 -30.49
N GLY A 70 -24.41 -18.08 -31.52
CA GLY A 70 -25.68 -18.79 -31.38
C GLY A 70 -25.60 -19.95 -30.38
N ALA A 71 -26.60 -20.00 -29.50
CA ALA A 71 -26.97 -21.10 -28.59
C ALA A 71 -25.87 -22.14 -28.29
N LEU A 72 -25.13 -21.95 -27.19
CA LEU A 72 -24.22 -22.98 -26.68
C LEU A 72 -24.99 -23.95 -25.79
N GLY A 73 -25.19 -25.16 -26.32
CA GLY A 73 -25.76 -26.31 -25.62
C GLY A 73 -24.85 -26.88 -24.53
N SER A 74 -25.48 -27.63 -23.63
CA SER A 74 -24.89 -28.27 -22.46
C SER A 74 -23.79 -29.29 -22.82
N GLY A 75 -22.52 -28.95 -22.53
CA GLY A 75 -21.37 -29.85 -22.64
C GLY A 75 -20.50 -29.82 -21.38
N LYS A 76 -20.24 -31.00 -20.78
CA LYS A 76 -19.51 -31.18 -19.52
C LYS A 76 -18.01 -30.86 -19.65
N CYS A 77 -17.45 -30.16 -18.66
CA CYS A 77 -16.07 -29.69 -18.62
C CYS A 77 -15.05 -30.81 -18.31
N GLN A 78 -13.90 -30.77 -18.99
CA GLN A 78 -12.65 -31.44 -18.57
C GLN A 78 -11.53 -30.41 -18.39
N ALA A 79 -10.66 -30.64 -17.41
CA ALA A 79 -9.59 -29.71 -17.02
C ALA A 79 -8.36 -29.82 -17.93
N ALA A 80 -7.89 -28.68 -18.46
CA ALA A 80 -6.59 -28.55 -19.12
C ALA A 80 -5.48 -28.20 -18.11
N LYS A 81 -4.27 -28.72 -18.34
CA LYS A 81 -3.06 -28.50 -17.51
C LYS A 81 -2.62 -27.02 -17.48
N PRO A 82 -2.01 -26.56 -16.37
CA PRO A 82 -1.56 -25.18 -16.23
C PRO A 82 -0.39 -24.87 -17.18
N ALA A 83 -0.43 -23.69 -17.80
CA ALA A 83 0.66 -23.19 -18.63
C ALA A 83 1.87 -22.84 -17.74
N THR A 84 2.88 -23.70 -17.74
CA THR A 84 4.22 -23.40 -17.25
C THR A 84 4.91 -22.53 -18.30
N ASN A 85 5.05 -21.21 -18.08
CA ASN A 85 6.13 -20.33 -18.57
C ASN A 85 5.77 -18.83 -18.41
N TYR A 86 5.75 -18.33 -17.17
CA TYR A 86 5.83 -16.89 -16.92
C TYR A 86 7.28 -16.54 -16.51
N GLY A 87 8.21 -16.41 -17.48
CA GLY A 87 9.64 -16.12 -17.20
C GLY A 87 9.84 -14.84 -16.39
N GLU A 88 10.93 -14.70 -15.63
CA GLU A 88 11.21 -13.62 -14.64
C GLU A 88 11.53 -12.23 -15.24
N GLY A 89 11.19 -11.11 -14.56
CA GLY A 89 11.45 -9.74 -15.07
C GLY A 89 10.55 -8.61 -14.50
N PRO A 90 10.88 -7.32 -14.75
CA PRO A 90 10.18 -6.15 -14.20
C PRO A 90 8.87 -5.83 -14.94
N VAL A 91 7.91 -5.24 -14.22
CA VAL A 91 6.65 -4.70 -14.77
C VAL A 91 6.90 -3.30 -15.35
N VAL A 92 6.24 -2.97 -16.46
CA VAL A 92 6.31 -1.67 -17.13
C VAL A 92 4.94 -1.00 -17.11
N ALA A 93 4.92 0.32 -16.90
CA ALA A 93 3.70 1.13 -16.93
C ALA A 93 3.82 2.33 -17.90
N CYS A 94 2.75 2.65 -18.62
CA CYS A 94 2.63 3.86 -19.45
C CYS A 94 1.82 4.94 -18.71
N TYR A 95 2.32 6.17 -18.73
CA TYR A 95 1.64 7.35 -18.23
C TYR A 95 1.32 8.30 -19.38
N ILE A 96 0.10 8.82 -19.43
CA ILE A 96 -0.34 9.78 -20.46
C ILE A 96 -0.75 11.08 -19.79
N LYS A 97 -0.28 12.19 -20.34
CA LYS A 97 -0.57 13.54 -19.88
C LYS A 97 -1.83 14.10 -20.56
N ASP A 98 -2.65 14.80 -19.78
CA ASP A 98 -3.81 15.58 -20.24
C ASP A 98 -4.76 14.76 -21.13
N ARG A 99 -5.06 13.53 -20.69
CA ARG A 99 -6.08 12.69 -21.34
C ARG A 99 -7.41 13.44 -21.33
N ARG A 100 -8.19 13.35 -22.42
CA ARG A 100 -9.53 13.96 -22.55
C ARG A 100 -10.27 14.15 -21.21
N ASN A 101 -10.38 15.43 -20.80
CA ASN A 101 -11.07 15.89 -19.58
C ASN A 101 -10.44 15.44 -18.24
N MET A 102 -9.16 15.06 -18.25
CA MET A 102 -8.36 14.67 -17.09
C MET A 102 -7.00 15.38 -17.17
N PRO A 103 -6.85 16.57 -16.56
CA PRO A 103 -5.56 17.27 -16.55
C PRO A 103 -4.51 16.47 -15.75
N GLY A 104 -3.27 16.49 -16.21
CA GLY A 104 -2.15 15.84 -15.54
C GLY A 104 -1.82 14.42 -16.02
N TRP A 105 -0.87 13.77 -15.33
CA TRP A 105 -0.36 12.44 -15.69
C TRP A 105 -1.25 11.33 -15.13
N THR A 106 -1.79 10.49 -16.00
CA THR A 106 -2.63 9.34 -15.64
C THR A 106 -1.96 8.03 -16.05
N MET A 107 -1.84 7.08 -15.12
CA MET A 107 -1.43 5.72 -15.44
C MET A 107 -2.58 5.01 -16.16
N LEU A 108 -2.34 4.53 -17.38
CA LEU A 108 -3.39 3.89 -18.18
C LEU A 108 -3.28 2.38 -18.25
N TRP A 109 -2.09 1.84 -18.00
CA TRP A 109 -1.84 0.43 -18.24
C TRP A 109 -0.78 -0.12 -17.30
N LYS A 110 -1.20 -1.14 -16.54
CA LYS A 110 -0.39 -1.99 -15.66
C LYS A 110 -0.96 -3.39 -15.81
N ASP A 111 -0.61 -4.10 -16.90
CA ASP A 111 -0.46 -5.56 -16.90
C ASP A 111 -0.10 -6.18 -18.26
N SER A 112 0.99 -6.96 -18.23
CA SER A 112 1.32 -8.16 -19.01
C SER A 112 1.41 -8.13 -20.54
N VAL A 113 2.10 -7.15 -21.13
CA VAL A 113 3.06 -7.56 -22.18
C VAL A 113 4.18 -8.26 -21.42
N ALA A 114 4.29 -9.58 -21.62
CA ALA A 114 5.31 -10.46 -21.09
C ALA A 114 6.58 -9.67 -20.75
N ARG A 115 6.79 -9.46 -19.44
CA ARG A 115 7.96 -8.84 -18.79
C ARG A 115 8.92 -8.22 -19.80
N SER A 116 8.54 -7.06 -20.33
CA SER A 116 9.26 -6.48 -21.45
C SER A 116 10.68 -6.15 -20.99
N LYS A 117 11.67 -6.32 -21.88
CA LYS A 117 13.09 -5.99 -21.62
C LYS A 117 13.32 -4.47 -21.57
N GLY A 118 12.39 -3.72 -20.99
CA GLY A 118 12.45 -2.27 -20.91
C GLY A 118 11.33 -1.54 -21.65
N CYS A 119 11.39 -0.22 -21.48
CA CYS A 119 10.49 0.79 -22.01
C CYS A 119 10.44 0.84 -23.55
N ASP A 120 11.55 0.52 -24.21
CA ASP A 120 11.65 0.60 -25.67
C ASP A 120 10.68 -0.35 -26.37
N ASN A 121 10.45 -1.52 -25.79
CA ASN A 121 9.58 -2.55 -26.35
C ASN A 121 8.08 -2.23 -26.23
N VAL A 122 7.70 -1.31 -25.34
CA VAL A 122 6.29 -0.91 -25.15
C VAL A 122 6.00 0.48 -25.71
N LYS A 123 7.02 1.17 -26.24
CA LYS A 123 6.92 2.54 -26.74
C LYS A 123 5.78 2.74 -27.73
N GLN A 124 5.68 1.86 -28.73
CA GLN A 124 4.64 1.97 -29.75
C GLN A 124 3.24 1.80 -29.17
N ALA A 125 3.06 0.80 -28.30
CA ALA A 125 1.78 0.57 -27.62
C ALA A 125 1.36 1.77 -26.76
N CYS A 126 2.29 2.38 -26.01
CA CYS A 126 2.01 3.59 -25.24
C CYS A 126 1.63 4.78 -26.16
N LEU A 127 2.30 4.94 -27.31
CA LEU A 127 1.98 6.00 -28.29
C LEU A 127 0.58 5.80 -28.90
N ASP A 128 0.22 4.57 -29.24
CA ASP A 128 -1.10 4.26 -29.81
C ASP A 128 -2.23 4.52 -28.79
N MET A 129 -1.98 4.24 -27.51
CA MET A 129 -2.89 4.64 -26.43
C MET A 129 -3.03 6.16 -26.32
N THR A 130 -1.94 6.91 -26.48
CA THR A 130 -1.96 8.38 -26.39
C THR A 130 -2.86 8.96 -27.46
N LYS A 131 -2.77 8.44 -28.69
CA LYS A 131 -3.65 8.78 -29.80
C LYS A 131 -5.10 8.40 -29.52
N LYS A 132 -5.34 7.16 -29.07
CA LYS A 132 -6.68 6.64 -28.77
C LYS A 132 -7.40 7.45 -27.70
N TRP A 133 -6.72 7.79 -26.61
CA TRP A 133 -7.32 8.44 -25.45
C TRP A 133 -7.23 9.96 -25.47
N GLY A 134 -6.44 10.53 -26.40
CA GLY A 134 -6.30 11.97 -26.59
C GLY A 134 -5.50 12.61 -25.46
N GLY A 135 -4.21 12.30 -25.40
CA GLY A 135 -3.24 12.92 -24.48
C GLY A 135 -2.22 13.79 -25.21
N SER A 136 -1.65 14.74 -24.48
CA SER A 136 -0.63 15.67 -24.97
C SER A 136 0.77 15.07 -24.95
N ASP A 137 1.02 14.10 -24.05
CA ASP A 137 2.34 13.51 -23.85
C ASP A 137 2.28 12.09 -23.25
N VAL A 138 3.37 11.32 -23.38
CA VAL A 138 3.46 9.94 -22.87
C VAL A 138 4.87 9.50 -22.49
N CYS A 139 5.00 8.83 -21.34
CA CYS A 139 6.26 8.25 -20.88
C CYS A 139 6.03 6.86 -20.26
N CYS A 140 7.11 6.13 -19.99
CA CYS A 140 7.08 4.83 -19.33
C CYS A 140 8.04 4.74 -18.14
N THR A 141 7.79 3.76 -17.25
CA THR A 141 8.69 3.45 -16.13
C THR A 141 8.83 1.94 -15.93
N LEU A 142 10.02 1.52 -15.47
CA LEU A 142 10.33 0.14 -15.08
C LEU A 142 10.35 0.06 -13.55
N GLN A 143 9.74 -1.00 -13.01
CA GLN A 143 9.54 -1.30 -11.58
C GLN A 143 8.23 -0.76 -10.97
N GLY A 144 7.62 -1.61 -10.15
CA GLY A 144 6.26 -1.48 -9.66
C GLY A 144 6.06 -0.47 -8.54
N GLY A 145 4.85 0.09 -8.52
CA GLY A 145 4.32 0.87 -7.40
C GLY A 145 4.26 2.36 -7.72
N ASP A 146 3.06 2.85 -8.01
CA ASP A 146 2.53 4.20 -7.70
C ASP A 146 3.52 5.37 -7.65
N VAL A 147 4.42 5.48 -8.63
CA VAL A 147 5.39 6.58 -8.73
C VAL A 147 4.66 7.82 -9.22
N ALA A 148 4.70 8.90 -8.45
CA ALA A 148 4.26 10.21 -8.93
C ALA A 148 5.17 10.67 -10.09
N VAL A 149 4.58 10.85 -11.27
CA VAL A 149 5.27 11.29 -12.49
C VAL A 149 5.04 12.79 -12.70
N SER A 150 6.11 13.53 -12.92
CA SER A 150 6.06 14.98 -13.24
C SER A 150 6.17 15.26 -14.73
N GLY A 151 6.73 14.35 -15.51
CA GLY A 151 7.05 14.60 -16.91
C GLY A 151 7.77 13.44 -17.60
N LYS A 152 8.38 13.76 -18.74
CA LYS A 152 9.45 12.95 -19.36
C LYS A 152 10.82 13.37 -18.84
N GLN A 153 11.75 12.44 -18.80
CA GLN A 153 13.17 12.74 -18.57
C GLN A 153 13.80 13.25 -19.87
N GLY A 154 13.83 14.57 -20.05
CA GLY A 154 14.36 15.20 -21.26
C GLY A 154 13.69 14.67 -22.53
N ASP A 155 14.49 14.34 -23.53
CA ASP A 155 14.02 13.78 -24.82
C ASP A 155 13.76 12.25 -24.77
N SER A 156 13.93 11.62 -23.61
CA SER A 156 13.75 10.18 -23.47
C SER A 156 12.29 9.77 -23.32
N PHE A 157 12.01 8.50 -23.57
CA PHE A 157 10.69 7.91 -23.32
C PHE A 157 10.47 7.55 -21.84
N ALA A 158 11.48 7.74 -20.98
CA ALA A 158 11.40 7.47 -19.55
C ALA A 158 10.65 8.58 -18.80
N CYS A 159 9.84 8.19 -17.81
CA CYS A 159 9.15 9.15 -16.95
C CYS A 159 10.13 9.87 -16.01
N ALA A 160 10.06 11.20 -15.99
CA ALA A 160 10.63 11.99 -14.90
C ALA A 160 9.80 11.76 -13.64
N ARG A 161 10.50 11.43 -12.55
CA ARG A 161 9.89 11.34 -11.23
C ARG A 161 9.54 12.74 -10.76
N ALA A 162 8.37 12.90 -10.15
CA ALA A 162 8.12 14.09 -9.36
C ALA A 162 9.23 14.20 -8.30
N ALA A 163 9.81 15.39 -8.17
CA ALA A 163 10.66 15.66 -7.02
C ALA A 163 9.84 15.32 -5.78
N ALA A 164 10.41 14.51 -4.89
CA ALA A 164 9.81 14.32 -3.58
C ALA A 164 9.55 15.73 -3.02
N PRO A 165 8.36 15.99 -2.45
CA PRO A 165 8.14 17.28 -1.80
C PRO A 165 9.30 17.50 -0.84
N ALA A 166 9.91 18.70 -0.91
CA ALA A 166 10.88 19.11 0.10
C ALA A 166 10.26 18.82 1.47
N PRO A 167 11.02 18.28 2.44
CA PRO A 167 10.46 17.98 3.76
C PRO A 167 9.74 19.24 4.24
N ALA A 168 8.43 19.13 4.42
CA ALA A 168 7.70 20.17 5.13
C ALA A 168 8.44 20.35 6.46
N ALA A 169 8.68 21.59 6.88
CA ALA A 169 9.16 21.84 8.24
C ALA A 169 8.24 21.02 9.16
N GLY A 170 8.83 20.03 9.84
CA GLY A 170 8.06 19.10 10.65
C GLY A 170 7.23 19.86 11.69
N PRO A 171 6.18 19.24 12.25
CA PRO A 171 5.40 19.90 13.30
C PRO A 171 6.32 20.46 14.39
N ASP A 172 5.95 21.59 15.01
CA ASP A 172 6.68 22.12 16.16
C ASP A 172 6.47 21.21 17.37
N LEU A 173 7.30 20.16 17.48
CA LEU A 173 7.19 19.11 18.49
C LEU A 173 7.93 19.46 19.78
N LYS A 174 7.95 20.73 20.17
CA LYS A 174 8.52 21.15 21.45
C LYS A 174 7.63 20.72 22.63
N GLY A 175 8.27 20.14 23.63
CA GLY A 175 7.66 19.72 24.90
C GLY A 175 7.35 18.23 24.96
N TRP A 176 6.50 17.87 25.91
CA TRP A 176 6.07 16.50 26.18
C TRP A 176 4.69 16.24 25.58
N PHE A 177 4.50 15.03 25.06
CA PHE A 177 3.27 14.57 24.46
C PHE A 177 2.90 13.19 25.00
N ARG A 178 1.62 12.94 25.15
CA ARG A 178 1.05 11.60 25.18
C ARG A 178 0.79 11.15 23.77
N LEU A 179 1.25 9.93 23.45
CA LEU A 179 0.92 9.29 22.19
C LEU A 179 -0.30 8.41 22.41
N LYS A 180 -1.33 8.61 21.60
CA LYS A 180 -2.54 7.77 21.55
C LYS A 180 -2.73 7.22 20.15
N THR A 181 -3.61 6.24 19.99
CA THR A 181 -4.07 5.81 18.66
C THR A 181 -5.56 5.97 18.50
N GLN A 182 -6.02 6.13 17.26
CA GLN A 182 -7.46 6.17 16.98
C GLN A 182 -8.16 4.85 17.33
N PHE A 183 -7.42 3.73 17.38
CA PHE A 183 -7.96 2.41 17.70
C PHE A 183 -8.43 2.28 19.16
N GLN A 184 -7.60 2.65 20.13
CA GLN A 184 -7.93 2.47 21.56
C GLN A 184 -8.55 3.72 22.21
N GLY A 185 -8.71 4.80 21.45
CA GLY A 185 -9.36 6.02 21.89
C GLY A 185 -8.61 6.75 23.01
N ASP A 186 -9.34 7.62 23.72
CA ASP A 186 -8.73 8.59 24.62
C ASP A 186 -8.23 8.04 25.96
N GLY A 187 -8.67 6.85 26.36
CA GLY A 187 -8.33 6.22 27.63
C GLY A 187 -6.98 5.52 27.65
N LYS A 188 -6.33 5.34 26.49
CA LYS A 188 -5.06 4.62 26.37
C LYS A 188 -3.92 5.50 25.88
N CYS A 189 -2.77 5.38 26.51
CA CYS A 189 -1.56 6.14 26.26
C CYS A 189 -0.39 5.19 26.03
N PHE A 190 0.48 5.54 25.09
CA PHE A 190 1.68 4.77 24.80
C PHE A 190 2.68 4.93 25.93
N GLU A 191 3.17 3.81 26.45
CA GLU A 191 4.09 3.78 27.56
C GLU A 191 5.43 3.17 27.14
N GLY A 192 6.51 3.93 27.36
CA GLY A 192 7.87 3.43 27.23
C GLY A 192 8.31 2.79 28.54
N ASN A 193 8.47 1.48 28.52
CA ASN A 193 8.87 0.70 29.68
C ASN A 193 10.41 0.55 29.76
N ALA A 194 10.92 0.22 30.94
CA ALA A 194 12.33 -0.13 31.10
C ALA A 194 12.60 -1.50 30.45
N ALA A 195 13.70 -1.65 29.70
CA ALA A 195 14.02 -2.89 29.00
C ALA A 195 14.15 -4.14 29.91
N THR A 196 14.40 -3.94 31.21
CA THR A 196 14.51 -4.98 32.25
C THR A 196 13.20 -5.23 33.01
N SER A 197 12.13 -4.50 32.70
CA SER A 197 10.83 -4.66 33.35
C SER A 197 10.20 -6.01 33.01
N THR A 198 9.57 -6.64 33.99
CA THR A 198 8.80 -7.88 33.77
C THR A 198 7.46 -7.60 33.08
N THR A 199 6.94 -6.37 33.19
CA THR A 199 5.75 -5.93 32.45
C THR A 199 6.05 -5.95 30.97
N LYS A 200 5.33 -6.79 30.21
CA LYS A 200 5.49 -6.91 28.74
C LYS A 200 6.93 -7.16 28.30
N ASP A 201 7.73 -7.81 29.14
CA ASP A 201 9.18 -8.01 28.93
C ASP A 201 9.87 -6.70 28.51
N GLY A 202 9.54 -5.57 29.13
CA GLY A 202 10.16 -4.27 28.84
C GLY A 202 9.85 -3.66 27.48
N ALA A 203 8.89 -4.24 26.73
CA ALA A 203 8.39 -3.65 25.50
C ALA A 203 7.56 -2.39 25.78
N ALA A 204 7.48 -1.51 24.78
CA ALA A 204 6.57 -0.38 24.79
C ALA A 204 5.15 -0.83 24.39
N PHE A 205 4.13 -0.36 25.07
CA PHE A 205 2.75 -0.85 24.92
C PHE A 205 1.74 0.25 25.22
N MET A 206 0.46 0.00 24.92
CA MET A 206 -0.62 0.92 25.26
C MET A 206 -1.16 0.60 26.66
N ASP A 207 -1.08 1.53 27.60
CA ASP A 207 -1.67 1.38 28.94
C ASP A 207 -2.77 2.42 29.20
N ASN A 208 -3.52 2.27 30.29
CA ASN A 208 -4.40 3.31 30.79
C ASN A 208 -3.65 4.63 30.95
N CYS A 209 -4.21 5.72 30.41
CA CYS A 209 -3.64 7.05 30.59
C CYS A 209 -3.58 7.42 32.08
N GLN A 210 -2.38 7.73 32.55
CA GLN A 210 -2.09 8.11 33.94
C GLN A 210 -1.03 9.22 33.96
N ASN A 211 -0.93 9.98 35.06
CA ASN A 211 0.11 11.01 35.20
C ASN A 211 1.48 10.41 35.58
N VAL A 212 2.03 9.57 34.70
CA VAL A 212 3.33 8.91 34.86
C VAL A 212 4.29 9.33 33.77
N SER A 213 5.58 9.41 34.12
CA SER A 213 6.64 9.88 33.22
C SER A 213 6.94 8.92 32.05
N GLY A 214 6.49 7.65 32.15
CA GLY A 214 6.62 6.66 31.08
C GLY A 214 5.71 6.92 29.88
N GLN A 215 4.65 7.71 30.07
CA GLN A 215 3.66 8.06 29.03
C GLN A 215 3.87 9.44 28.43
N LEU A 216 4.90 10.16 28.88
CA LEU A 216 5.28 11.48 28.38
C LEU A 216 6.47 11.33 27.45
N TRP A 217 6.24 11.63 26.18
CA TRP A 217 7.19 11.48 25.08
C TRP A 217 7.67 12.82 24.56
N GLN A 218 8.97 12.91 24.31
CA GLN A 218 9.60 14.02 23.63
C GLN A 218 10.13 13.56 22.28
N PHE A 219 9.99 14.44 21.29
CA PHE A 219 10.52 14.25 19.94
C PHE A 219 11.74 15.15 19.76
N VAL A 220 12.93 14.55 19.74
CA VAL A 220 14.18 15.28 19.52
C VAL A 220 14.55 15.18 18.05
N ALA A 221 14.55 16.31 17.34
CA ALA A 221 14.84 16.35 15.91
C ALA A 221 16.29 15.93 15.60
N GLU A 222 16.46 15.14 14.54
CA GLU A 222 17.74 14.68 14.00
C GLU A 222 17.64 14.60 12.47
N GLY A 223 17.95 15.71 11.81
CA GLY A 223 17.72 15.87 10.37
C GLY A 223 16.23 15.79 10.03
N GLU A 224 15.86 14.90 9.11
CA GLU A 224 14.45 14.64 8.73
C GLU A 224 13.72 13.66 9.66
N HIS A 225 14.37 13.20 10.73
CA HIS A 225 13.86 12.20 11.66
C HIS A 225 13.79 12.76 13.08
N TYR A 226 13.23 11.96 13.98
CA TYR A 226 13.14 12.24 15.41
C TYR A 226 13.61 11.03 16.21
N ARG A 227 14.27 11.29 17.33
CA ARG A 227 14.38 10.33 18.42
C ARG A 227 13.21 10.53 19.36
N LEU A 228 12.51 9.44 19.67
CA LEU A 228 11.42 9.44 20.64
C LEU A 228 11.98 9.00 21.99
N LYS A 229 11.80 9.84 22.99
CA LYS A 229 12.29 9.63 24.37
C LYS A 229 11.14 9.72 25.35
N THR A 230 11.18 8.97 26.44
CA THR A 230 10.24 9.18 27.56
C THR A 230 10.88 10.00 28.67
N GLN A 231 10.06 10.74 29.41
CA GLN A 231 10.54 11.44 30.60
C GLN A 231 11.07 10.45 31.67
N PHE A 232 10.49 9.26 31.73
CA PHE A 232 10.88 8.19 32.67
C PHE A 232 12.32 7.70 32.46
N GLN A 233 12.69 7.39 31.22
CA GLN A 233 14.01 6.83 30.90
C GLN A 233 15.05 7.92 30.56
N GLY A 234 14.60 9.17 30.39
CA GLY A 234 15.45 10.34 30.21
C GLY A 234 16.21 10.37 28.88
N GLU A 235 17.23 11.22 28.82
CA GLU A 235 17.92 11.57 27.57
C GLU A 235 18.71 10.43 26.92
N LYS A 236 19.04 9.37 27.67
CA LYS A 236 19.92 8.29 27.23
C LYS A 236 19.18 7.16 26.55
N LYS A 237 17.84 7.12 26.63
CA LYS A 237 17.03 6.04 26.06
C LYS A 237 16.13 6.54 24.95
N CYS A 238 16.07 5.77 23.88
CA CYS A 238 15.35 6.07 22.65
C CYS A 238 14.45 4.89 22.29
N LEU A 239 13.27 5.18 21.73
CA LEU A 239 12.40 4.13 21.18
C LEU A 239 13.07 3.48 19.97
N GLU A 240 13.19 2.17 20.01
CA GLU A 240 13.67 1.31 18.95
C GLU A 240 12.50 0.64 18.24
N GLY A 241 12.41 0.78 16.91
CA GLY A 241 11.42 0.09 16.09
C GLY A 241 12.02 -1.18 15.47
N ASN A 242 11.92 -2.28 16.22
CA ASN A 242 12.48 -3.57 15.83
C ASN A 242 11.73 -4.20 14.64
N ALA A 243 12.40 -5.10 13.90
CA ALA A 243 11.73 -5.94 12.91
C ALA A 243 10.73 -6.87 13.60
N ALA A 244 9.49 -6.92 13.12
CA ALA A 244 8.46 -7.77 13.73
C ALA A 244 8.78 -9.27 13.71
N THR A 245 9.71 -9.71 12.86
CA THR A 245 10.21 -11.10 12.81
C THR A 245 11.40 -11.36 13.75
N SER A 246 11.93 -10.33 14.41
CA SER A 246 13.05 -10.46 15.34
C SER A 246 12.66 -11.31 16.55
N THR A 247 13.56 -12.20 16.97
CA THR A 247 13.39 -12.96 18.22
C THR A 247 13.66 -12.08 19.44
N TYR A 248 14.43 -11.00 19.30
CA TYR A 248 14.68 -10.06 20.38
C TYR A 248 13.40 -9.29 20.71
N LYS A 249 12.97 -9.38 21.97
CA LYS A 249 11.69 -8.80 22.46
C LYS A 249 10.49 -9.19 21.57
N ASN A 250 10.55 -10.36 20.92
CA ASN A 250 9.56 -10.84 19.95
C ASN A 250 9.23 -9.79 18.84
N GLY A 251 10.18 -8.94 18.45
CA GLY A 251 9.98 -7.92 17.43
C GLY A 251 9.11 -6.74 17.86
N ALA A 252 8.84 -6.60 19.15
CA ALA A 252 8.18 -5.43 19.71
C ALA A 252 9.07 -4.19 19.64
N ALA A 253 8.46 -3.01 19.68
CA ALA A 253 9.15 -1.77 19.94
C ALA A 253 9.50 -1.66 21.44
N PHE A 254 10.65 -1.08 21.76
CA PHE A 254 11.16 -1.02 23.14
C PHE A 254 12.10 0.17 23.34
N MET A 255 12.40 0.53 24.59
CA MET A 255 13.37 1.57 24.91
C MET A 255 14.78 0.96 24.96
N ASP A 256 15.73 1.47 24.16
CA ASP A 256 17.15 1.09 24.20
C ASP A 256 18.04 2.31 24.43
N ASP A 257 19.33 2.09 24.71
CA ASP A 257 20.33 3.15 24.65
C ASP A 257 20.29 3.87 23.30
N CYS A 258 20.24 5.20 23.35
CA CYS A 258 20.29 6.04 22.17
C CYS A 258 21.62 5.80 21.43
N LYS A 259 21.51 5.29 20.20
CA LYS A 259 22.64 4.98 19.31
C LYS A 259 22.38 5.58 17.92
N ASN A 260 23.43 5.76 17.13
CA ASN A 260 23.28 6.17 15.73
C ASN A 260 22.87 4.98 14.85
N VAL A 261 21.65 4.49 15.04
CA VAL A 261 21.07 3.35 14.31
C VAL A 261 19.72 3.73 13.73
N SER A 262 19.42 3.21 12.53
CA SER A 262 18.26 3.62 11.75
C SER A 262 16.91 3.20 12.35
N GLY A 263 16.89 2.23 13.27
CA GLY A 263 15.66 1.80 13.94
C GLY A 263 15.19 2.74 15.06
N GLN A 264 16.06 3.67 15.50
CA GLN A 264 15.73 4.72 16.48
C GLN A 264 15.42 6.07 15.83
N LEU A 265 15.53 6.16 14.51
CA LEU A 265 15.24 7.37 13.73
C LEU A 265 13.82 7.26 13.18
N TRP A 266 12.91 8.03 13.76
CA TRP A 266 11.49 7.99 13.44
C TRP A 266 11.08 9.14 12.53
N LYS A 267 10.36 8.82 11.45
CA LYS A 267 9.68 9.78 10.59
C LYS A 267 8.21 9.86 10.98
N LEU A 268 7.71 11.08 11.17
CA LEU A 268 6.29 11.36 11.37
C LEU A 268 5.69 11.74 10.02
N VAL A 269 4.84 10.89 9.47
CA VAL A 269 4.13 11.15 8.21
C VAL A 269 2.69 11.55 8.53
N PRO A 270 2.28 12.81 8.26
CA PRO A 270 0.92 13.25 8.53
C PRO A 270 -0.12 12.36 7.84
N GLU A 271 -1.15 11.93 8.57
CA GLU A 271 -2.29 11.19 8.02
C GLU A 271 -3.57 11.49 8.78
N GLY A 272 -4.52 12.12 8.09
CA GLY A 272 -5.76 12.61 8.69
C GLY A 272 -5.47 13.59 9.84
N LYS A 273 -5.93 13.24 11.04
CA LYS A 273 -5.73 14.04 12.27
C LYS A 273 -4.47 13.65 13.07
N GLY A 274 -3.70 12.68 12.59
CA GLY A 274 -2.55 12.13 13.31
C GLY A 274 -1.37 11.90 12.40
N TYR A 275 -0.53 10.94 12.79
CA TYR A 275 0.70 10.60 12.10
C TYR A 275 0.88 9.09 12.02
N ARG A 276 1.44 8.63 10.90
CA ARG A 276 2.12 7.33 10.86
C ARG A 276 3.55 7.53 11.36
N LEU A 277 3.95 6.67 12.29
CA LEU A 277 5.32 6.61 12.78
C LEU A 277 6.07 5.51 12.02
N LYS A 278 7.15 5.87 11.34
CA LYS A 278 7.98 4.94 10.57
C LYS A 278 9.43 5.03 11.03
N THR A 279 10.20 3.95 10.94
CA THR A 279 11.64 4.01 11.18
C THR A 279 12.41 4.13 9.88
N ALA A 280 13.59 4.75 9.92
CA ALA A 280 14.52 4.75 8.79
C ALA A 280 15.01 3.32 8.44
N PHE A 281 15.00 2.41 9.42
CA PHE A 281 15.43 1.01 9.25
C PHE A 281 14.51 0.20 8.33
N GLN A 282 13.20 0.28 8.55
CA GLN A 282 12.22 -0.54 7.79
C GLN A 282 11.59 0.21 6.61
N GLY A 283 11.92 1.49 6.46
CA GLY A 283 11.51 2.31 5.33
C GLY A 283 10.00 2.61 5.29
N ASP A 284 9.53 3.05 4.13
CA ASP A 284 8.18 3.62 4.00
C ASP A 284 7.03 2.61 4.05
N GLY A 285 7.32 1.32 3.90
CA GLY A 285 6.32 0.25 3.90
C GLY A 285 5.90 -0.23 5.29
N LYS A 286 6.60 0.20 6.35
CA LYS A 286 6.35 -0.24 7.73
C LYS A 286 5.96 0.91 8.64
N CYS A 287 4.96 0.67 9.48
CA CYS A 287 4.36 1.63 10.39
C CYS A 287 4.30 1.05 11.80
N LEU A 288 4.51 1.89 12.82
CA LEU A 288 4.30 1.49 14.21
C LEU A 288 2.81 1.24 14.42
N GLU A 289 2.48 0.04 14.85
CA GLU A 289 1.14 -0.40 15.18
C GLU A 289 0.99 -0.51 16.68
N SER A 290 -0.05 0.15 17.20
CA SER A 290 -0.51 -0.11 18.57
C SER A 290 -1.30 -1.39 18.62
N ASN A 291 -1.20 -2.10 19.72
CA ASN A 291 -2.03 -3.26 20.01
C ASN A 291 -2.74 -3.11 21.35
N ALA A 292 -3.88 -3.79 21.53
CA ALA A 292 -4.54 -3.87 22.82
C ALA A 292 -3.61 -4.56 23.82
N ALA A 293 -3.45 -4.02 25.04
CA ALA A 293 -2.56 -4.59 26.05
C ALA A 293 -2.86 -6.06 26.40
N THR A 294 -4.10 -6.50 26.17
CA THR A 294 -4.58 -7.87 26.42
C THR A 294 -4.49 -8.78 25.18
N SER A 295 -4.01 -8.26 24.05
CA SER A 295 -3.89 -9.03 22.81
C SER A 295 -2.80 -10.09 22.91
N THR A 296 -3.04 -11.27 22.35
CA THR A 296 -2.02 -12.33 22.26
C THR A 296 -0.98 -12.01 21.18
N THR A 297 -1.31 -11.16 20.21
CA THR A 297 -0.36 -10.71 19.20
C THR A 297 0.72 -9.89 19.88
N LYS A 298 1.98 -10.34 19.80
CA LYS A 298 3.13 -9.66 20.43
C LYS A 298 2.91 -9.35 21.91
N ASP A 299 2.09 -10.14 22.61
CA ASP A 299 1.67 -9.90 23.99
C ASP A 299 1.19 -8.44 24.23
N GLY A 300 0.46 -7.86 23.26
CA GLY A 300 -0.11 -6.51 23.38
C GLY A 300 0.91 -5.37 23.31
N ALA A 301 2.17 -5.66 23.00
CA ALA A 301 3.17 -4.65 22.72
C ALA A 301 2.91 -3.96 21.37
N ALA A 302 3.41 -2.73 21.23
CA ALA A 302 3.48 -2.08 19.93
C ALA A 302 4.60 -2.70 19.08
N PHE A 303 4.41 -2.77 17.77
CA PHE A 303 5.37 -3.39 16.85
C PHE A 303 5.30 -2.74 15.47
N MET A 304 6.30 -2.98 14.62
CA MET A 304 6.31 -2.48 13.25
C MET A 304 5.58 -3.45 12.31
N ASP A 305 4.51 -3.03 11.66
CA ASP A 305 3.80 -3.82 10.65
C ASP A 305 3.69 -3.11 9.31
N ASN A 306 3.23 -3.81 8.28
CA ASN A 306 2.88 -3.21 6.99
C ASN A 306 1.95 -2.03 7.20
N CYS A 307 2.27 -0.89 6.59
CA CYS A 307 1.38 0.25 6.61
C CYS A 307 0.05 -0.12 5.95
N GLN A 308 -1.04 0.06 6.68
CA GLN A 308 -2.41 -0.26 6.27
C GLN A 308 -3.36 0.87 6.70
N ASN A 309 -4.54 0.94 6.10
CA ASN A 309 -5.58 1.90 6.52
C ASN A 309 -6.31 1.41 7.78
N VAL A 310 -5.59 1.31 8.89
CA VAL A 310 -6.10 0.85 10.19
C VAL A 310 -5.85 1.91 11.26
N SER A 311 -6.83 2.09 12.16
CA SER A 311 -6.79 3.10 13.22
C SER A 311 -5.68 2.86 14.26
N GLY A 312 -5.15 1.62 14.33
CA GLY A 312 -4.05 1.25 15.22
C GLY A 312 -2.69 1.80 14.79
N GLN A 313 -2.57 2.31 13.55
CA GLN A 313 -1.33 2.88 13.01
C GLN A 313 -1.37 4.41 12.89
N ILE A 314 -2.48 5.05 13.30
CA ILE A 314 -2.63 6.50 13.29
C ILE A 314 -2.45 7.04 14.71
N TRP A 315 -1.31 7.66 14.93
CA TRP A 315 -0.87 8.18 16.22
C TRP A 315 -1.27 9.64 16.40
N LEU A 316 -1.91 9.94 17.52
CA LEU A 316 -2.29 11.28 17.94
C LEU A 316 -1.31 11.76 19.00
N LEU A 317 -0.78 12.97 18.82
CA LEU A 317 0.09 13.62 19.79
C LEU A 317 -0.75 14.60 20.60
N VAL A 318 -0.91 14.30 21.88
CA VAL A 318 -1.76 15.07 22.81
C VAL A 318 -0.86 15.68 23.89
N ARG A 319 -1.06 16.95 24.24
CA ARG A 319 -0.32 17.59 25.34
C ARG A 319 -0.93 17.24 26.69
#